data_AF-A0AAY5JY95-F1
#
_entry.id   AF-A0AAY5JY95-F1
#
_cell.length_a   1.000
_cell.length_b   1.000
_cell.length_c   1.000
_cell.angle_alpha   90.00
_cell.angle_beta   90.00
_cell.angle_gamma   90.00
#
_symmetry.space_group_name_H-M   'P 1'
#
loop_
_entity.id
_entity.type
_entity.pdbx_description
1 polymer ?
#
loop_
_entity_poly.entity_id
_entity_poly.type
_entity_poly.pdbx_seq_one_letter_code
_entity_poly.pdbx_strand_id
1 'polypeptide(L)'
;MAKTRELCKDIRDKIVDLHKAGMGYRTIGKQLGEKATTVGAIIRKWKMFKMTVNLPWSGAPCKISPRGASMIMRKVRDQARITRQDLVNDLKRVGTTVSKKTISNTLRRHGLKSCSTRKVPLLKPAHVQTRLKFANDHLDDPEEEWKKVMWSDETKIELFGLNCK
;
A
#
# COMPACT_ATOMS: atom_id res chain seq x y z
N MET A 1 -13.56 -34.21 -1.01
CA MET A 1 -14.55 -33.15 -0.71
C MET A 1 -13.86 -32.01 0.01
N ALA A 2 -13.95 -30.79 -0.51
CA ALA A 2 -13.44 -29.61 0.19
C ALA A 2 -14.29 -29.32 1.44
N LYS A 3 -13.67 -28.91 2.54
CA LYS A 3 -14.40 -28.47 3.74
C LYS A 3 -15.14 -27.17 3.40
N THR A 4 -16.45 -27.18 3.52
CA THR A 4 -17.32 -26.04 3.15
C THR A 4 -17.49 -25.01 4.27
N ARG A 5 -17.23 -25.37 5.54
CA ARG A 5 -17.33 -24.42 6.66
C ARG A 5 -16.17 -24.60 7.64
N GLU A 6 -15.49 -23.50 7.94
CA GLU A 6 -14.50 -23.45 9.01
C GLU A 6 -15.18 -23.23 10.37
N LEU A 7 -14.60 -23.84 11.41
CA LEU A 7 -14.97 -23.60 12.80
C LEU A 7 -14.56 -22.19 13.23
N CYS A 8 -15.46 -21.48 13.92
CA CYS A 8 -15.17 -20.19 14.55
C CYS A 8 -14.02 -20.31 15.56
N LYS A 9 -13.25 -19.23 15.74
CA LYS A 9 -12.13 -19.17 16.68
C LYS A 9 -12.56 -19.57 18.09
N ASP A 10 -13.69 -19.07 18.57
CA ASP A 10 -14.18 -19.32 19.93
C ASP A 10 -14.43 -20.80 20.21
N ILE A 11 -14.93 -21.55 19.21
CA ILE A 11 -15.15 -22.99 19.34
C ILE A 11 -13.81 -23.72 19.42
N ARG A 12 -12.79 -23.26 18.69
CA ARG A 12 -11.44 -23.87 18.73
C ARG A 12 -10.74 -23.60 20.06
N ASP A 13 -10.90 -22.40 20.60
CA ASP A 13 -10.35 -22.02 21.90
C ASP A 13 -11.01 -22.87 23.01
N LYS A 14 -12.33 -23.01 22.99
CA LYS A 14 -13.06 -23.95 23.87
C LYS A 14 -12.58 -25.39 23.75
N ILE A 15 -12.30 -25.90 22.54
CA ILE A 15 -11.73 -27.25 22.34
C ILE A 15 -10.38 -27.38 23.05
N VAL A 16 -9.52 -26.37 22.96
CA VAL A 16 -8.21 -26.37 23.62
C VAL A 16 -8.37 -26.33 25.14
N ASP A 17 -9.28 -25.52 25.67
CA ASP A 17 -9.50 -25.40 27.11
C ASP A 17 -10.09 -26.68 27.71
N LEU A 18 -11.07 -27.31 27.05
CA LEU A 18 -11.60 -28.61 27.46
C LEU A 18 -10.53 -29.72 27.40
N HIS A 19 -9.60 -29.64 26.44
CA HIS A 19 -8.48 -30.57 26.38
C HIS A 19 -7.47 -30.34 27.51
N LYS A 20 -7.18 -29.08 27.88
CA LYS A 20 -6.34 -28.76 29.06
C LYS A 20 -6.97 -29.24 30.36
N ALA A 21 -8.30 -29.23 30.45
CA ALA A 21 -9.06 -29.80 31.56
C ALA A 21 -9.06 -31.35 31.59
N GLY A 22 -8.34 -32.01 30.67
CA GLY A 22 -8.16 -33.46 30.67
C GLY A 22 -9.27 -34.26 29.96
N MET A 23 -10.21 -33.61 29.27
CA MET A 23 -11.27 -34.32 28.57
C MET A 23 -10.77 -35.06 27.31
N GLY A 24 -11.32 -36.24 27.08
CA GLY A 24 -11.05 -37.05 25.90
C GLY A 24 -11.67 -36.48 24.61
N TYR A 25 -11.05 -36.75 23.45
CA TYR A 25 -11.45 -36.15 22.16
C TYR A 25 -12.90 -36.45 21.76
N ARG A 26 -13.40 -37.67 22.04
CA ARG A 26 -14.80 -38.04 21.74
C ARG A 26 -15.80 -37.28 22.61
N THR A 27 -15.47 -37.04 23.87
CA THR A 27 -16.31 -36.30 24.82
C THR A 27 -16.42 -34.83 24.42
N ILE A 28 -15.28 -34.20 24.09
CA ILE A 28 -15.22 -32.82 23.58
C ILE A 28 -16.04 -32.68 22.29
N GLY A 29 -15.87 -33.63 21.36
CA GLY A 29 -16.63 -33.65 20.11
C GLY A 29 -18.15 -33.73 20.34
N LYS A 30 -18.61 -34.63 21.22
CA LYS A 30 -20.03 -34.75 21.57
C LYS A 30 -20.58 -33.47 22.20
N GLN A 31 -19.86 -32.86 23.13
CA GLN A 31 -20.29 -31.65 23.84
C GLN A 31 -20.44 -30.44 22.90
N LEU A 32 -19.55 -30.31 21.92
CA LEU A 32 -19.54 -29.18 20.99
C LEU A 32 -20.23 -29.48 19.64
N GLY A 33 -20.77 -30.69 19.45
CA GLY A 33 -21.40 -31.10 18.19
C GLY A 33 -20.40 -31.30 17.03
N GLU A 34 -19.12 -31.51 17.34
CA GLU A 34 -18.04 -31.58 16.36
C GLU A 34 -17.48 -33.00 16.22
N LYS A 35 -16.99 -33.32 15.01
CA LYS A 35 -16.39 -34.64 14.75
C LYS A 35 -15.08 -34.79 15.55
N ALA A 36 -14.88 -35.95 16.16
CA ALA A 36 -13.67 -36.24 16.95
C ALA A 36 -12.35 -36.07 16.15
N THR A 37 -12.39 -36.30 14.83
CA THR A 37 -11.26 -36.05 13.92
C THR A 37 -10.90 -34.57 13.81
N THR A 38 -11.89 -33.68 13.82
CA THR A 38 -11.70 -32.23 13.80
C THR A 38 -11.10 -31.74 15.11
N VAL A 39 -11.62 -32.23 16.25
CA VAL A 39 -11.07 -31.97 17.59
C VAL A 39 -9.60 -32.40 17.65
N GLY A 40 -9.28 -33.61 17.20
CA GLY A 40 -7.90 -34.11 17.15
C GLY A 40 -6.97 -33.28 16.25
N ALA A 41 -7.45 -32.83 15.10
CA ALA A 41 -6.67 -31.97 14.20
C ALA A 41 -6.35 -30.59 14.83
N ILE A 42 -7.32 -29.99 15.51
CA ILE A 42 -7.14 -28.71 16.22
C ILE A 42 -6.11 -28.87 17.35
N ILE A 43 -6.25 -29.92 18.17
CA ILE A 43 -5.34 -30.17 19.29
C ILE A 43 -3.93 -30.47 18.79
N ARG A 44 -3.75 -31.26 17.73
CA ARG A 44 -2.42 -31.50 17.11
C ARG A 44 -1.78 -30.21 16.65
N LYS A 45 -2.55 -29.36 15.97
CA LYS A 45 -2.07 -28.04 15.52
C LYS A 45 -1.68 -27.15 16.70
N TRP A 46 -2.49 -27.11 17.75
CA TRP A 46 -2.20 -26.36 18.97
C TRP A 46 -0.96 -26.91 19.69
N LYS A 47 -0.77 -28.22 19.77
CA LYS A 47 0.44 -28.81 20.37
C LYS A 47 1.72 -28.41 19.63
N MET A 48 1.66 -28.35 18.30
CA MET A 48 2.80 -27.98 17.44
C MET A 48 3.08 -26.47 17.44
N PHE A 49 2.06 -25.63 17.18
CA PHE A 49 2.26 -24.20 16.90
C PHE A 49 1.77 -23.27 18.01
N LYS A 50 1.14 -23.81 19.07
CA LYS A 50 0.49 -23.05 20.16
C LYS A 50 -0.57 -22.04 19.70
N MET A 51 -1.08 -22.20 18.48
CA MET A 51 -2.08 -21.33 17.86
C MET A 51 -3.37 -22.10 17.54
N THR A 52 -4.51 -21.49 17.81
CA THR A 52 -5.85 -21.99 17.47
C THR A 52 -6.40 -21.38 16.18
N VAL A 53 -5.94 -20.18 15.84
CA VAL A 53 -6.32 -19.46 14.61
C VAL A 53 -5.75 -20.14 13.36
N ASN A 54 -6.52 -20.12 12.28
CA ASN A 54 -5.98 -20.45 10.96
C ASN A 54 -5.11 -19.30 10.48
N LEU A 55 -3.93 -19.64 9.96
CA LEU A 55 -3.14 -18.68 9.21
C LEU A 55 -3.88 -18.42 7.89
N PRO A 56 -3.89 -17.16 7.42
CA PRO A 56 -4.32 -16.89 6.06
C PRO A 56 -3.47 -17.73 5.10
N TRP A 57 -4.10 -18.23 4.05
CA TRP A 57 -3.41 -19.01 3.05
C TRP A 57 -2.39 -18.11 2.35
N SER A 58 -1.22 -18.64 2.02
CA SER A 58 -0.14 -17.87 1.37
C SER A 58 -0.55 -17.22 0.04
N GLY A 59 -1.66 -17.66 -0.54
CA GLY A 59 -2.16 -17.17 -1.82
C GLY A 59 -1.31 -17.63 -3.00
N ALA A 60 -1.69 -17.18 -4.20
CA ALA A 60 -0.92 -17.45 -5.39
C ALA A 60 0.37 -16.61 -5.42
N PRO A 61 1.50 -17.17 -5.86
CA PRO A 61 2.75 -16.43 -5.98
C PRO A 61 2.59 -15.27 -6.98
N CYS A 62 3.28 -14.17 -6.72
CA CYS A 62 3.28 -13.01 -7.61
C CYS A 62 4.05 -13.33 -8.90
N LYS A 63 3.51 -12.92 -10.06
CA LYS A 63 4.20 -13.08 -11.35
C LYS A 63 5.50 -12.28 -11.45
N ILE A 64 5.59 -11.16 -10.75
CA ILE A 64 6.79 -10.32 -10.71
C ILE A 64 7.65 -10.76 -9.52
N SER A 65 8.90 -11.11 -9.79
CA SER A 65 9.86 -11.46 -8.75
C SER A 65 10.21 -10.25 -7.88
N PRO A 66 10.70 -10.44 -6.63
CA PRO A 66 11.14 -9.34 -5.78
C PRO A 66 12.21 -8.45 -6.44
N ARG A 67 13.11 -9.05 -7.23
CA ARG A 67 14.11 -8.33 -8.02
C ARG A 67 13.47 -7.49 -9.13
N GLY A 68 12.50 -8.05 -9.86
CA GLY A 68 11.75 -7.32 -10.88
C GLY A 68 10.98 -6.14 -10.29
N ALA A 69 10.34 -6.33 -9.13
CA ALA A 69 9.66 -5.26 -8.42
C ALA A 69 10.64 -4.15 -8.00
N SER A 70 11.81 -4.51 -7.46
CA SER A 70 12.83 -3.54 -7.07
C SER A 70 13.36 -2.72 -8.25
N MET A 71 13.57 -3.36 -9.40
CA MET A 71 13.95 -2.68 -10.65
C MET A 71 12.90 -1.66 -11.09
N ILE A 72 11.61 -2.03 -11.02
CA ILE A 72 10.50 -1.11 -11.32
C ILE A 72 10.52 0.08 -10.36
N MET A 73 10.66 -0.16 -9.06
CA MET A 73 10.66 0.92 -8.06
C MET A 73 11.82 1.90 -8.27
N ARG A 74 13.01 1.38 -8.60
CA ARG A 74 14.16 2.22 -8.96
C ARG A 74 13.84 3.08 -10.19
N LYS A 75 13.35 2.47 -11.26
CA LYS A 75 13.07 3.19 -12.50
C LYS A 75 11.97 4.26 -12.34
N VAL A 76 10.93 3.98 -11.55
CA VAL A 76 9.87 4.95 -11.25
C VAL A 76 10.38 6.11 -10.39
N ARG A 77 11.34 5.85 -9.49
CA ARG A 77 11.98 6.90 -8.69
C ARG A 77 12.85 7.80 -9.55
N ASP A 78 13.65 7.22 -10.45
CA ASP A 78 14.54 7.97 -11.35
C ASP A 78 13.74 8.75 -12.41
N GLN A 79 12.64 8.18 -12.90
CA GLN A 79 11.80 8.74 -13.96
C GLN A 79 10.33 8.76 -13.54
N ALA A 80 9.92 9.80 -12.81
CA ALA A 80 8.55 9.92 -12.28
C ALA A 80 7.44 9.92 -13.36
N ARG A 81 7.77 10.25 -14.62
CA ARG A 81 6.82 10.30 -15.75
C ARG A 81 6.75 9.01 -16.58
N ILE A 82 7.44 7.95 -16.16
CA ILE A 82 7.46 6.69 -16.90
C ILE A 82 6.06 6.10 -17.06
N THR A 83 5.74 5.61 -18.26
CA THR A 83 4.44 5.00 -18.49
C THR A 83 4.44 3.56 -18.00
N ARG A 84 3.24 3.06 -17.65
CA ARG A 84 3.05 1.64 -17.31
C ARG A 84 3.41 0.72 -18.47
N GLN A 85 3.29 1.19 -19.71
CA GLN A 85 3.64 0.40 -20.90
C GLN A 85 5.16 0.23 -21.00
N ASP A 86 5.92 1.28 -20.71
CA ASP A 86 7.39 1.20 -20.72
C ASP A 86 7.88 0.17 -19.70
N LEU A 87 7.30 0.16 -18.50
CA LEU A 87 7.60 -0.84 -17.48
C LEU A 87 7.24 -2.27 -17.90
N VAL A 88 6.14 -2.45 -18.64
CA VAL A 88 5.80 -3.77 -19.23
C VAL A 88 6.85 -4.17 -20.25
N ASN A 89 7.29 -3.25 -21.11
CA ASN A 89 8.31 -3.51 -22.12
C ASN A 89 9.66 -3.87 -21.47
N ASP A 90 10.06 -3.17 -20.41
CA ASP A 90 11.27 -3.47 -19.64
C ASP A 90 11.24 -4.89 -19.07
N LEU A 91 10.12 -5.28 -18.45
CA LEU A 91 9.97 -6.64 -17.92
C LEU A 91 9.96 -7.69 -19.03
N LYS A 92 9.36 -7.37 -20.18
CA LYS A 92 9.36 -8.26 -21.35
C LYS A 92 10.79 -8.48 -21.86
N ARG A 93 11.65 -7.47 -21.83
CA ARG A 93 13.09 -7.60 -22.18
C ARG A 93 13.84 -8.54 -21.24
N VAL A 94 13.42 -8.62 -19.98
CA VAL A 94 13.96 -9.55 -18.96
C VAL A 94 13.28 -10.93 -19.03
N GLY A 95 12.37 -11.15 -20.00
CA GLY A 95 11.67 -12.42 -20.19
C GLY A 95 10.41 -12.59 -19.31
N THR A 96 9.98 -11.54 -18.61
CA THR A 96 8.77 -11.58 -17.77
C THR A 96 7.59 -10.89 -18.47
N THR A 97 6.64 -11.69 -18.98
CA THR A 97 5.43 -11.16 -19.63
C THR A 97 4.35 -10.85 -18.60
N VAL A 98 3.99 -9.56 -18.48
CA VAL A 98 2.94 -9.08 -17.56
C VAL A 98 2.00 -8.09 -18.23
N SER A 99 0.80 -7.95 -17.67
CA SER A 99 -0.15 -6.93 -18.11
C SER A 99 0.08 -5.59 -17.41
N LYS A 100 -0.42 -4.49 -18.01
CA LYS A 100 -0.44 -3.15 -17.38
C LYS A 100 -1.09 -3.18 -15.98
N LYS A 101 -2.12 -4.02 -15.79
CA LYS A 101 -2.82 -4.14 -14.50
C LYS A 101 -1.92 -4.73 -13.41
N THR A 102 -1.09 -5.70 -13.76
CA THR A 102 -0.11 -6.29 -12.82
C THR A 102 0.91 -5.25 -12.36
N ILE A 103 1.39 -4.39 -13.28
CA ILE A 103 2.26 -3.26 -12.92
C ILE A 103 1.54 -2.31 -11.97
N SER A 104 0.31 -1.89 -12.30
CA SER A 104 -0.48 -1.00 -11.44
C SER A 104 -0.70 -1.57 -10.03
N ASN A 105 -0.99 -2.86 -9.92
CA ASN A 105 -1.16 -3.53 -8.63
C ASN A 105 0.15 -3.55 -7.84
N THR A 106 1.27 -3.78 -8.52
CA THR A 106 2.60 -3.79 -7.90
C THR A 106 2.95 -2.40 -7.38
N LEU A 107 2.80 -1.34 -8.18
CA LEU A 107 3.02 0.04 -7.76
C LEU A 107 2.15 0.41 -6.55
N ARG A 108 0.86 0.05 -6.57
CA ARG A 108 -0.06 0.33 -5.47
C ARG A 108 0.31 -0.39 -4.17
N ARG A 109 0.80 -1.64 -4.24
CA ARG A 109 1.31 -2.38 -3.06
C ARG A 109 2.51 -1.69 -2.42
N HIS A 110 3.31 -0.99 -3.22
CA HIS A 110 4.44 -0.17 -2.75
C HIS A 110 4.04 1.28 -2.44
N GLY A 111 2.74 1.59 -2.33
CA GLY A 111 2.25 2.91 -1.95
C GLY A 111 2.28 3.97 -3.06
N LEU A 112 2.71 3.62 -4.27
CA LEU A 112 2.79 4.56 -5.39
C LEU A 112 1.43 4.74 -6.06
N LYS A 113 1.05 6.00 -6.24
CA LYS A 113 -0.17 6.44 -6.93
C LYS A 113 0.21 7.36 -8.08
N SER A 114 -0.58 7.31 -9.15
CA SER A 114 -0.45 8.29 -10.23
C SER A 114 -0.98 9.64 -9.77
N CYS A 115 -0.18 10.68 -9.92
CA CYS A 115 -0.54 12.07 -9.64
C CYS A 115 -0.30 12.92 -10.88
N SER A 116 -1.12 13.94 -11.08
CA SER A 116 -0.86 14.96 -12.10
C SER A 116 0.07 16.01 -11.52
N THR A 117 1.02 16.49 -12.32
CA THR A 117 1.94 17.55 -11.89
C THR A 117 1.20 18.89 -11.87
N ARG A 118 1.38 19.70 -10.82
CA ARG A 118 0.83 21.05 -10.78
C ARG A 118 1.45 21.90 -11.90
N LYS A 119 0.63 22.72 -12.58
CA LYS A 119 1.14 23.73 -13.53
C LYS A 119 1.91 24.77 -12.70
N VAL A 120 3.18 24.98 -13.02
CA VAL A 120 4.05 25.95 -12.36
C VAL A 120 4.73 26.81 -13.42
N PRO A 121 4.96 28.11 -13.16
CA PRO A 121 5.71 28.94 -14.09
C PRO A 121 7.13 28.40 -14.24
N LEU A 122 7.65 28.45 -15.47
CA LEU A 122 9.02 28.02 -15.74
C LEU A 122 9.99 29.08 -15.20
N LEU A 123 10.75 28.73 -14.17
CA LEU A 123 11.76 29.61 -13.59
C LEU A 123 13.13 29.34 -14.20
N LYS A 124 13.83 30.41 -14.57
CA LYS A 124 15.26 30.35 -14.91
C LYS A 124 16.09 30.20 -13.63
N PRO A 125 17.29 29.60 -13.68
CA PRO A 125 18.16 29.46 -12.51
C PRO A 125 18.42 30.79 -11.76
N ALA A 126 18.59 31.89 -12.51
CA ALA A 126 18.75 33.22 -11.93
C ALA A 126 17.54 33.65 -11.08
N HIS A 127 16.31 33.40 -11.56
CA HIS A 127 15.09 33.73 -10.79
C HIS A 127 14.99 32.90 -9.50
N VAL A 128 15.40 31.63 -9.56
CA VAL A 128 15.41 30.75 -8.39
C VAL A 128 16.39 31.29 -7.34
N GLN A 129 17.59 31.69 -7.76
CA GLN A 129 18.59 32.23 -6.86
C GLN A 129 18.15 33.55 -6.20
N THR A 130 17.62 34.50 -6.98
CA THR A 130 17.12 35.78 -6.44
C THR A 130 15.95 35.56 -5.48
N ARG A 131 15.01 34.67 -5.82
CA ARG A 131 13.88 34.35 -4.93
C ARG A 131 14.32 33.68 -3.64
N LEU A 132 15.29 32.75 -3.73
CA LEU A 132 15.83 32.08 -2.55
C LEU A 132 16.57 33.07 -1.65
N LYS A 133 17.37 33.97 -2.24
CA LYS A 133 18.04 35.04 -1.50
C LYS A 133 17.02 35.91 -0.77
N PHE A 134 16.01 36.42 -1.48
CA PHE A 134 14.94 37.22 -0.88
C PHE A 134 14.25 36.51 0.28
N ALA A 135 13.90 35.22 0.11
CA ALA A 135 13.25 34.44 1.16
C ALA A 135 14.16 34.23 2.39
N ASN A 136 15.46 34.06 2.20
CA ASN A 136 16.41 33.94 3.31
C ASN A 136 16.65 35.29 4.01
N ASP A 137 16.80 36.36 3.24
CA ASP A 137 17.05 37.71 3.75
C ASP A 137 15.88 38.19 4.65
N HIS A 138 14.65 37.72 4.38
CA HIS A 138 13.44 38.11 5.11
C HIS A 138 12.80 36.96 5.92
N LEU A 139 13.55 35.88 6.21
CA LEU A 139 13.02 34.70 6.89
C LEU A 139 12.66 34.98 8.36
N ASP A 140 13.51 35.78 9.02
CA ASP A 140 13.44 36.10 10.44
C ASP A 140 12.83 37.50 10.70
N ASP A 141 12.31 38.14 9.65
CA ASP A 141 11.74 39.48 9.75
C ASP A 141 10.50 39.49 10.65
N PRO A 142 10.43 40.40 11.64
CA PRO A 142 9.30 40.49 12.54
C PRO A 142 8.03 40.93 11.81
N GLU A 143 6.87 40.52 12.33
CA GLU A 143 5.55 40.84 11.76
C GLU A 143 5.33 42.35 11.56
N GLU A 144 5.91 43.19 12.43
CA GLU A 144 5.84 44.65 12.34
C GLU A 144 6.47 45.24 11.08
N GLU A 145 7.42 44.54 10.46
CA GLU A 145 7.98 44.96 9.16
C GLU A 145 7.02 44.64 8.02
N TRP A 146 6.39 43.46 8.05
CA TRP A 146 5.39 43.08 7.05
C TRP A 146 4.13 43.95 7.09
N LYS A 147 3.73 44.44 8.28
CA LYS A 147 2.60 45.38 8.43
C LYS A 147 2.82 46.71 7.72
N LYS A 148 4.08 47.08 7.44
CA LYS A 148 4.41 48.31 6.70
C LYS A 148 4.34 48.12 5.19
N VAL A 149 4.29 46.89 4.69
CA VAL A 149 4.32 46.58 3.25
C VAL A 149 2.90 46.60 2.68
N MET A 150 2.68 47.46 1.67
CA MET A 150 1.47 47.44 0.85
C MET A 150 1.74 46.63 -0.42
N TRP A 151 0.98 45.55 -0.63
CA TRP A 151 1.08 44.70 -1.81
C TRP A 151 0.09 45.15 -2.88
N SER A 152 0.55 45.32 -4.11
CA SER A 152 -0.29 45.57 -5.29
C SER A 152 0.12 44.65 -6.42
N ASP A 153 -0.85 44.11 -7.16
CA ASP A 153 -0.63 43.35 -8.39
C ASP A 153 -1.76 43.64 -9.39
N GLU A 154 -1.50 43.44 -10.67
CA GLU A 154 -2.47 43.66 -11.74
C GLU A 154 -3.01 42.30 -12.24
N THR A 155 -4.33 42.15 -12.28
CA THR A 155 -4.97 40.96 -12.87
C THR A 155 -5.90 41.35 -14.00
N LYS A 156 -5.90 40.56 -15.07
CA LYS A 156 -6.83 40.72 -16.18
C LYS A 156 -8.19 40.11 -15.81
N ILE A 157 -9.26 40.88 -15.92
CA ILE A 157 -10.65 40.42 -15.73
C ILE A 157 -11.33 40.40 -17.10
N GLU A 158 -11.76 39.21 -17.54
CA GLU A 158 -12.48 39.04 -18.80
C GLU A 158 -13.97 38.82 -18.54
N LEU A 159 -14.84 39.53 -19.26
CA LEU A 159 -16.30 39.46 -19.10
C LEU A 159 -16.91 38.12 -19.57
N PHE A 160 -16.24 37.41 -20.48
CA PHE A 160 -16.65 36.11 -20.99
C PHE A 160 -15.47 35.13 -20.86
N GLY A 161 -15.65 34.07 -20.05
CA GLY A 161 -14.58 33.15 -19.66
C GLY A 161 -14.18 32.19 -20.79
N LEU A 162 -13.19 32.59 -21.60
CA LEU A 162 -12.49 31.67 -22.51
C LEU A 162 -11.21 31.08 -21.89
N ASN A 163 -10.82 31.52 -20.69
CA ASN A 163 -9.61 31.07 -20.00
C ASN A 163 -9.80 29.83 -19.12
N CYS A 164 -10.63 28.88 -19.54
CA CYS A 164 -10.76 27.57 -18.92
C CYS A 164 -9.87 26.54 -19.65
N LYS A 165 -8.55 26.52 -19.41
CA LYS A 165 -7.67 25.40 -19.82
C LYS A 165 -6.54 25.10 -18.84
#